data_AF-A0A8C3TKB8-F1
#
_entry.id   AF-A0A8C3TKB8-F1
#
_cell.length_a   1.000
_cell.length_b   1.000
_cell.length_c   1.000
_cell.angle_alpha   90.00
_cell.angle_beta   90.00
_cell.angle_gamma   90.00
#
_symmetry.space_group_name_H-M   'P 1'
#
loop_
_entity.id
_entity.type
_entity.pdbx_description
1 polymer ?
#
loop_
_entity_poly.entity_id
_entity_poly.type
_entity_poly.pdbx_seq_one_letter_code
_entity_poly.pdbx_strand_id
1 'polypeptide(L)'
;MEASCLELALEGERLCKAGDFKAGAAFFEAAVQVGTEDLKTLSAIYSQLGNAYFYLKEYSKALEYHKHDLTLARTIGDRIGEAKASGNLGNTLKILGQFDEAIVCSGTVPACAGLVICIDRSLHGPQPQGAGLKPSLSHRPPSSHRMRT
;
A
#
# COMPACT_ATOMS: atom_id res chain seq x y z
N MET A 1 -22.94 14.99 23.05
CA MET A 1 -22.58 15.42 21.69
C MET A 1 -21.51 14.44 21.24
N GLU A 2 -21.86 13.49 20.40
CA GLU A 2 -20.86 12.64 19.74
C GLU A 2 -20.12 13.53 18.74
N ALA A 3 -18.82 13.72 18.94
CA ALA A 3 -18.00 14.45 18.00
C ALA A 3 -17.97 13.67 16.69
N SER A 4 -18.36 14.30 15.59
CA SER A 4 -18.31 13.66 14.28
C SER A 4 -16.85 13.41 13.89
N CYS A 5 -16.58 12.33 13.15
CA CYS A 5 -15.27 12.07 12.54
C CYS A 5 -14.73 13.31 11.81
N LEU A 6 -15.61 14.11 11.20
CA LEU A 6 -15.24 15.35 10.51
C LEU A 6 -14.74 16.43 11.47
N GLU A 7 -15.38 16.60 12.64
CA GLU A 7 -14.96 17.60 13.63
C GLU A 7 -13.58 17.27 14.20
N LEU A 8 -13.34 16.00 14.49
CA LEU A 8 -12.02 15.52 14.96
C LEU A 8 -10.94 15.73 13.89
N ALA A 9 -11.25 15.43 12.62
CA ALA A 9 -10.32 15.64 11.52
C ALA A 9 -9.98 17.14 11.31
N LEU A 10 -10.97 18.02 11.42
CA LEU A 10 -10.76 19.47 11.30
C LEU A 10 -9.88 20.01 12.44
N GLU A 11 -10.10 19.52 13.67
CA GLU A 11 -9.25 19.91 14.80
C GLU A 11 -7.83 19.36 14.66
N GLY A 12 -7.67 18.12 14.18
CA GLY A 12 -6.38 17.55 13.82
C GLY A 12 -5.63 18.40 12.79
N GLU A 13 -6.31 18.86 11.73
CA GLU A 13 -5.71 19.73 10.71
C GLU A 13 -5.29 21.08 11.29
N ARG A 14 -6.11 21.66 12.16
CA ARG A 14 -5.80 22.92 12.86
C ARG A 14 -4.53 22.79 13.70
N LEU A 15 -4.37 21.69 14.43
CA LEU A 15 -3.20 21.42 15.25
C LEU A 15 -1.93 21.19 14.42
N CYS A 16 -2.02 20.43 13.34
CA CYS A 16 -0.90 20.27 12.40
C CYS A 16 -0.47 21.61 11.79
N LYS A 17 -1.42 22.50 11.46
CA LYS A 17 -1.10 23.86 11.00
C LYS A 17 -0.46 24.74 12.09
N ALA A 18 -0.79 24.49 13.35
CA ALA A 18 -0.16 25.14 14.51
C ALA A 18 1.24 24.58 14.83
N GLY A 19 1.67 23.50 14.15
CA GLY A 19 2.96 22.84 14.35
C GLY A 19 2.94 21.73 15.40
N ASP A 20 1.79 21.47 16.04
CA ASP A 20 1.63 20.36 16.98
C ASP A 20 1.14 19.11 16.24
N PHE A 21 2.08 18.44 15.57
CA PHE A 21 1.81 17.21 14.83
C PHE A 21 1.46 16.03 15.74
N LYS A 22 1.90 16.04 17.00
CA LYS A 22 1.64 14.95 17.94
C LYS A 22 0.19 14.98 18.42
N ALA A 23 -0.30 16.16 18.82
CA ALA A 23 -1.70 16.33 19.15
C ALA A 23 -2.57 16.12 17.90
N GLY A 24 -2.18 16.67 16.75
CA GLY A 24 -2.89 16.48 15.49
C GLY A 24 -3.07 15.01 15.11
N ALA A 25 -2.02 14.19 15.21
CA ALA A 25 -2.09 12.75 14.97
C ALA A 25 -3.09 12.05 15.90
N ALA A 26 -3.12 12.39 17.19
CA ALA A 26 -4.06 11.80 18.14
C ALA A 26 -5.52 12.11 17.79
N PHE A 27 -5.82 13.32 17.32
CA PHE A 27 -7.16 13.68 16.85
C PHE A 27 -7.56 12.93 15.59
N PHE A 28 -6.64 12.74 14.65
CA PHE A 28 -6.90 11.93 13.46
C PHE A 28 -7.11 10.45 13.78
N GLU A 29 -6.34 9.88 14.71
CA GLU A 29 -6.55 8.49 15.17
C GLU A 29 -7.92 8.32 15.83
N ALA A 30 -8.33 9.29 16.66
CA ALA A 30 -9.66 9.32 17.22
C ALA A 30 -10.74 9.42 16.13
N ALA A 31 -10.51 10.20 15.07
CA ALA A 31 -11.41 10.29 13.93
C ALA A 31 -11.58 8.94 13.21
N VAL A 32 -10.48 8.20 13.00
CA VAL A 32 -10.50 6.85 12.41
C VAL A 32 -11.27 5.87 13.33
N GLN A 33 -11.12 5.99 14.65
CA GLN A 33 -11.79 5.13 15.61
C GLN A 33 -13.30 5.39 15.70
N VAL A 34 -13.74 6.65 15.57
CA VAL A 34 -15.17 6.99 15.42
C VAL A 34 -15.72 6.38 14.13
N GLY A 35 -14.90 6.35 13.08
CA GLY A 35 -15.27 5.78 11.78
C GLY A 35 -16.17 6.73 10.98
N THR A 36 -16.08 6.61 9.66
CA THR A 36 -16.93 7.37 8.72
C THR A 36 -17.32 6.47 7.57
N GLU A 37 -18.53 6.66 7.06
CA GLU A 37 -19.01 6.01 5.83
C GLU A 37 -18.38 6.65 4.57
N ASP A 38 -17.92 7.90 4.67
CA ASP A 38 -17.28 8.59 3.55
C ASP A 38 -15.82 8.19 3.41
N LEU A 39 -15.57 7.30 2.45
CA LEU A 39 -14.23 6.82 2.10
C LEU A 39 -13.30 7.95 1.64
N LYS A 40 -13.81 9.04 1.05
CA LYS A 40 -12.97 10.20 0.67
C LYS A 40 -12.42 10.92 1.90
N THR A 41 -13.28 11.20 2.87
CA THR A 41 -12.86 11.77 4.16
C THR A 41 -11.88 10.85 4.87
N LEU A 42 -12.12 9.54 4.89
CA LEU A 42 -11.20 8.57 5.48
C LEU A 42 -9.82 8.56 4.78
N SER A 43 -9.78 8.66 3.45
CA SER A 43 -8.54 8.76 2.66
C SER A 43 -7.77 10.02 3.06
N ALA A 44 -8.44 11.16 3.13
CA ALA A 44 -7.83 12.42 3.56
C ALA A 44 -7.25 12.32 4.97
N ILE A 45 -7.97 11.69 5.92
CA ILE A 45 -7.49 11.49 7.29
C ILE A 45 -6.21 10.63 7.30
N TYR A 46 -6.17 9.51 6.56
CA TYR A 46 -4.96 8.70 6.45
C TYR A 46 -3.79 9.44 5.81
N SER A 47 -4.04 10.26 4.79
CA SER A 47 -3.02 11.11 4.18
C SER A 47 -2.41 12.08 5.20
N GLN A 48 -3.27 12.72 6.00
CA GLN A 48 -2.86 13.68 7.02
C GLN A 48 -2.13 13.01 8.19
N LEU A 49 -2.55 11.81 8.60
CA LEU A 49 -1.84 10.98 9.58
C LEU A 49 -0.43 10.63 9.10
N GLY A 50 -0.32 10.18 7.84
CA GLY A 50 0.97 9.86 7.25
C GLY A 50 1.91 11.08 7.26
N ASN A 51 1.39 12.25 6.87
CA ASN A 51 2.14 13.51 6.92
C ASN A 51 2.55 13.89 8.35
N ALA A 52 1.63 13.81 9.31
CA ALA A 52 1.92 14.11 10.71
C ALA A 52 3.05 13.22 11.25
N TYR A 53 2.97 11.91 11.01
CA TYR A 53 4.02 10.96 11.39
C TYR A 53 5.34 11.19 10.65
N PHE A 54 5.29 11.61 9.39
CA PHE A 54 6.47 12.01 8.63
C PHE A 54 7.18 13.21 9.28
N TYR A 55 6.43 14.23 9.71
CA TYR A 55 6.99 15.39 10.43
C TYR A 55 7.50 15.02 11.84
N LEU A 56 6.89 14.04 12.49
CA LEU A 56 7.36 13.48 13.76
C LEU A 56 8.58 12.55 13.61
N LYS A 57 9.05 12.30 12.38
CA LYS A 57 10.13 11.38 12.03
C LYS A 57 9.85 9.91 12.35
N GLU A 58 8.58 9.56 12.55
CA GLU A 58 8.11 8.18 12.68
C GLU A 58 7.79 7.60 11.30
N TYR A 59 8.83 7.47 10.46
CA TYR A 59 8.69 7.13 9.04
C TYR A 59 8.04 5.77 8.78
N SER A 60 8.21 4.80 9.68
CA SER A 60 7.56 3.48 9.57
C SER A 60 6.04 3.59 9.64
N LYS A 61 5.50 4.36 10.59
CA LYS A 61 4.06 4.61 10.69
C LYS A 61 3.56 5.45 9.53
N ALA A 62 4.32 6.48 9.15
CA ALA A 62 3.97 7.31 7.98
C ALA A 62 3.80 6.46 6.72
N LEU A 63 4.69 5.47 6.52
CA LEU A 63 4.62 4.54 5.41
C LEU A 63 3.33 3.70 5.44
N GLU A 64 2.95 3.16 6.59
CA GLU A 64 1.71 2.37 6.74
C GLU A 64 0.47 3.21 6.40
N TYR A 65 0.36 4.42 6.95
CA TYR A 65 -0.78 5.30 6.66
C TYR A 65 -0.84 5.77 5.20
N HIS A 66 0.31 6.06 4.58
CA HIS A 66 0.35 6.38 3.15
C HIS A 66 -0.02 5.17 2.27
N LYS A 67 0.28 3.93 2.68
CA LYS A 67 -0.21 2.71 1.98
C LYS A 67 -1.73 2.54 2.12
N HIS A 68 -2.28 2.82 3.30
CA HIS A 68 -3.73 2.79 3.52
C HIS A 68 -4.45 3.83 2.66
N ASP A 69 -3.95 5.07 2.63
CA ASP A 69 -4.47 6.15 1.76
C ASP A 69 -4.43 5.74 0.29
N LEU A 70 -3.29 5.20 -0.19
CA LEU A 70 -3.15 4.73 -1.57
C LEU A 70 -4.14 3.63 -1.93
N THR A 71 -4.33 2.66 -1.03
CA THR A 71 -5.26 1.55 -1.23
C THR A 71 -6.69 2.07 -1.31
N LEU A 72 -7.06 3.00 -0.42
CA LEU A 72 -8.38 3.57 -0.38
C LEU A 72 -8.67 4.45 -1.61
N ALA A 73 -7.71 5.30 -2.01
CA ALA A 73 -7.78 6.12 -3.21
C ALA A 73 -8.01 5.26 -4.48
N ARG A 74 -7.36 4.09 -4.56
CA ARG A 74 -7.59 3.11 -5.63
C ARG A 74 -8.99 2.50 -5.57
N THR A 75 -9.45 2.11 -4.39
CA THR A 75 -10.79 1.53 -4.20
C THR A 75 -11.90 2.50 -4.63
N ILE A 76 -11.75 3.79 -4.33
CA ILE A 76 -12.73 4.82 -4.71
C ILE A 76 -12.52 5.37 -6.13
N GLY A 77 -11.44 4.98 -6.80
CA GLY A 77 -11.08 5.49 -8.13
C GLY A 77 -10.62 6.96 -8.15
N ASP A 78 -10.14 7.50 -7.02
CA ASP A 78 -9.61 8.85 -6.95
C ASP A 78 -8.17 8.89 -7.46
N ARG A 79 -8.03 9.22 -8.74
CA ARG A 79 -6.72 9.35 -9.41
C ARG A 79 -5.85 10.46 -8.82
N ILE A 80 -6.46 11.52 -8.29
CA ILE A 80 -5.71 12.65 -7.70
C ILE A 80 -5.20 12.22 -6.32
N GLY A 81 -6.04 11.57 -5.53
CA GLY A 81 -5.66 10.95 -4.25
C GLY A 81 -4.56 9.92 -4.43
N GLU A 82 -4.68 9.03 -5.42
CA GLU A 82 -3.68 8.00 -5.72
C GLU A 82 -2.31 8.60 -6.06
N ALA A 83 -2.27 9.64 -6.91
CA ALA A 83 -1.02 10.31 -7.27
C ALA A 83 -0.37 10.99 -6.06
N LYS A 84 -1.17 11.64 -5.20
CA LYS A 84 -0.68 12.27 -3.96
C LYS A 84 -0.13 11.25 -2.99
N ALA A 85 -0.88 10.18 -2.71
CA ALA A 85 -0.48 9.11 -1.80
C ALA A 85 0.81 8.43 -2.29
N SER A 86 0.91 8.16 -3.59
CA SER A 86 2.12 7.56 -4.20
C SER A 86 3.35 8.47 -4.06
N GLY A 87 3.18 9.78 -4.27
CA GLY A 87 4.25 10.76 -4.07
C GLY A 87 4.72 10.84 -2.62
N ASN A 88 3.79 10.87 -1.66
CA ASN A 88 4.11 10.90 -0.23
C ASN A 88 4.81 9.61 0.22
N LEU A 89 4.36 8.47 -0.29
CA LEU A 89 5.00 7.18 -0.05
C LEU A 89 6.42 7.14 -0.62
N GLY A 90 6.63 7.60 -1.85
CA GLY A 90 7.94 7.70 -2.48
C GLY A 90 8.92 8.58 -1.68
N ASN A 91 8.43 9.72 -1.16
CA ASN A 91 9.21 10.59 -0.27
C ASN A 91 9.59 9.87 1.03
N THR A 92 8.66 9.13 1.64
CA THR A 92 8.91 8.38 2.88
C THR A 92 9.92 7.26 2.67
N LEU A 93 9.78 6.49 1.58
CA LEU A 93 10.71 5.41 1.22
C LEU A 93 12.12 5.93 0.93
N LYS A 94 12.22 7.09 0.27
CA LYS A 94 13.50 7.77 0.03
C LYS A 94 14.20 8.12 1.35
N ILE A 95 13.48 8.57 2.36
CA ILE A 95 14.05 8.87 3.69
C ILE A 95 14.47 7.59 4.42
N LEU A 96 13.71 6.50 4.27
CA LEU A 96 14.04 5.19 4.83
C LEU A 96 15.21 4.48 4.12
N GLY A 97 15.72 5.02 3.01
CA GLY A 97 16.77 4.40 2.20
C GLY A 97 16.30 3.17 1.42
N GLN A 98 14.98 2.97 1.31
CA GLN A 98 14.37 1.88 0.52
C GLN A 98 14.17 2.34 -0.93
N PHE A 99 15.28 2.50 -1.65
CA PHE A 99 15.27 3.06 -3.01
C PHE A 99 14.55 2.15 -4.02
N ASP A 100 14.60 0.84 -3.83
CA ASP A 100 13.97 -0.14 -4.74
C ASP A 100 12.44 -0.01 -4.75
N GLU A 101 11.82 0.19 -3.58
CA GLU A 101 10.37 0.36 -3.44
C GLU A 101 9.93 1.78 -3.86
N ALA A 102 10.80 2.79 -3.69
CA ALA A 102 10.53 4.17 -4.08
C ALA A 102 10.44 4.34 -5.61
N ILE A 103 11.25 3.61 -6.38
CA ILE A 103 11.22 3.63 -7.86
C ILE A 103 9.89 3.07 -8.37
N VAL A 104 9.41 1.97 -7.76
CA VAL A 104 8.13 1.36 -8.12
C VAL A 104 6.96 2.30 -7.82
N CYS A 105 6.98 3.00 -6.67
CA CYS A 105 5.89 3.89 -6.27
C CYS A 105 5.92 5.27 -6.96
N SER A 106 7.11 5.75 -7.35
CA SER A 106 7.22 6.98 -8.17
C SER A 106 6.86 6.72 -9.64
N GLY A 107 6.94 5.47 -10.09
CA GLY A 107 6.59 5.05 -11.45
C GLY A 107 5.09 4.78 -11.68
N THR A 108 4.27 4.68 -10.63
CA THR A 108 2.82 4.48 -10.75
C THR A 108 2.08 5.79 -10.97
N VAL A 109 2.35 6.43 -12.10
CA VAL A 109 1.37 7.26 -12.80
C VAL A 109 0.89 6.39 -13.94
N PRO A 110 -0.35 5.89 -13.97
CA PRO A 110 -0.76 4.88 -14.94
C PRO A 110 -0.88 5.53 -16.32
N ALA A 111 0.24 5.60 -17.05
CA ALA A 111 0.21 5.37 -18.48
C ALA A 111 0.02 3.86 -18.66
N CYS A 112 -1.22 3.47 -18.93
CA CYS A 112 -1.65 2.14 -19.35
C CYS A 112 -1.99 1.14 -18.23
N ALA A 113 -3.28 0.85 -18.19
CA ALA A 113 -3.97 -0.26 -17.57
C ALA A 113 -3.18 -1.55 -17.33
N GLY A 114 -3.38 -2.12 -16.14
CA GLY A 114 -3.29 -3.56 -15.90
C GLY A 114 -1.94 -4.07 -15.47
N LEU A 115 -1.56 -3.89 -14.21
CA LEU A 115 -0.69 -4.85 -13.53
C LEU A 115 -0.91 -4.77 -12.01
N VAL A 116 -1.58 -5.81 -11.49
CA VAL A 116 -1.75 -6.09 -10.07
C VAL A 116 -0.42 -6.56 -9.50
N ILE A 117 0.42 -5.64 -9.00
CA ILE A 117 1.70 -5.92 -8.33
C ILE A 117 1.98 -4.70 -7.43
N CYS A 118 2.18 -4.71 -6.11
CA CYS A 118 2.25 -5.72 -5.06
C CYS A 118 2.00 -5.02 -3.71
N ILE A 119 0.87 -5.26 -3.06
CA ILE A 119 0.75 -5.14 -1.59
C ILE A 119 -0.02 -6.38 -1.07
N ASP A 120 0.34 -7.56 -1.57
CA ASP A 120 -0.12 -8.84 -1.02
C ASP A 120 1.04 -9.84 -1.03
N ARG A 121 2.07 -9.56 -0.22
CA ARG A 121 3.14 -10.53 0.09
C ARG A 121 3.55 -10.41 1.55
N SER A 122 2.59 -10.44 2.45
CA SER A 122 2.86 -10.59 3.89
C SER A 122 1.78 -11.36 4.66
N LEU A 123 0.79 -12.00 4.01
CA LEU A 123 -0.24 -12.79 4.69
C LEU A 123 -0.16 -14.31 4.50
N HIS A 124 0.84 -14.87 3.81
CA HIS A 124 1.10 -16.31 3.85
C HIS A 124 2.56 -16.60 4.19
N GLY A 125 2.76 -17.29 5.32
CA GLY A 125 4.06 -17.64 5.90
C GLY A 125 4.92 -18.57 5.02
N PRO A 126 6.13 -18.93 5.48
CA PRO A 126 7.07 -19.69 4.66
C PRO A 126 6.62 -21.15 4.57
N GLN A 127 6.28 -21.61 3.36
CA GLN A 127 6.15 -23.04 3.06
C GLN A 127 7.43 -23.51 2.35
N PRO A 128 8.12 -24.56 2.84
CA PRO A 128 9.33 -25.08 2.24
C PRO A 128 8.96 -26.04 1.10
N GLN A 129 9.40 -25.76 -0.13
CA GLN A 129 9.28 -26.74 -1.21
C GLN A 129 10.61 -27.49 -1.36
N GLY A 130 10.68 -28.62 -0.66
CA GLY A 130 11.57 -29.71 -1.05
C GLY A 130 11.03 -30.36 -2.31
N ALA A 131 11.80 -30.34 -3.40
CA ALA A 131 11.53 -31.14 -4.59
C ALA A 131 12.59 -32.24 -4.67
N GLY A 132 12.20 -33.43 -4.23
CA GLY A 132 12.95 -34.67 -4.38
C GLY A 132 12.95 -35.17 -5.83
N LEU A 133 14.02 -35.87 -6.18
CA LEU A 133 14.14 -36.68 -7.38
C LEU A 133 13.01 -37.72 -7.47
N LYS A 134 12.46 -37.95 -8.68
CA LYS A 134 12.67 -39.20 -9.44
C LYS A 134 12.01 -39.21 -10.83
N PRO A 135 12.55 -39.99 -11.78
CA PRO A 135 12.12 -40.07 -13.18
C PRO A 135 11.21 -41.30 -13.45
N SER A 136 10.38 -41.26 -14.50
CA SER A 136 10.16 -42.38 -15.46
C SER A 136 8.91 -42.20 -16.33
N LEU A 137 9.13 -42.24 -17.65
CA LEU A 137 8.44 -43.06 -18.67
C LEU A 137 6.90 -43.18 -18.62
N SER A 138 6.23 -42.86 -19.74
CA SER A 138 5.76 -43.90 -20.69
C SER A 138 4.80 -43.40 -21.79
N HIS A 139 5.13 -43.82 -23.03
CA HIS A 139 4.28 -44.34 -24.12
C HIS A 139 3.16 -43.49 -24.74
N ARG A 140 3.03 -43.45 -26.08
CA ARG A 140 2.57 -44.59 -26.93
C ARG A 140 2.85 -44.40 -28.46
N PRO A 141 2.50 -45.33 -29.38
CA PRO A 141 3.42 -45.96 -30.38
C PRO A 141 2.88 -45.79 -31.84
N PRO A 142 2.94 -46.80 -32.75
CA PRO A 142 4.06 -47.44 -33.46
C PRO A 142 4.01 -47.18 -35.00
N SER A 143 5.06 -47.54 -35.77
CA SER A 143 4.94 -48.00 -37.18
C SER A 143 6.25 -48.62 -37.69
N SER A 144 6.09 -49.74 -38.38
CA SER A 144 7.09 -50.73 -38.82
C SER A 144 7.95 -50.34 -40.03
N HIS A 145 8.98 -51.17 -40.27
CA HIS A 145 9.87 -51.29 -41.46
C HIS A 145 11.09 -50.35 -41.49
N ARG A 146 12.32 -50.77 -41.81
CA ARG A 146 12.80 -51.98 -42.52
C ARG A 146 14.32 -52.21 -42.25
N MET A 147 14.65 -53.49 -42.05
CA MET A 147 15.83 -54.27 -42.46
C MET A 147 17.28 -53.83 -42.20
N ARG A 148 17.99 -54.71 -41.47
CA ARG A 148 19.42 -55.05 -41.63
C ARG A 148 19.68 -55.68 -42.99
N THR A 149 20.82 -55.35 -43.60
CA THR A 149 22.04 -56.17 -43.63
C THR A 149 23.23 -55.24 -43.76
#